data_AF-A0A8J2KC71-F1
#
_entry.id   AF-A0A8J2KC71-F1
#
_cell.length_a   1.000
_cell.length_b   1.000
_cell.length_c   1.000
_cell.angle_alpha   90.00
_cell.angle_beta   90.00
_cell.angle_gamma   90.00
#
_symmetry.space_group_name_H-M   'P 1'
#
loop_
_entity.id
_entity.type
_entity.pdbx_description
1 polymer ?
#
loop_
_entity_poly.entity_id
_entity_poly.type
_entity_poly.pdbx_seq_one_letter_code
_entity_poly.pdbx_strand_id
1 'polypeptide(L)'
;HEISLVLEPNSGAVLQIIKRIQIGVEFQRLPDIVDFSNISEATVPVFWAEERADVDDKYVSDLRSRLVSPMEILKILKPAAIGLFSFLFFLGIVLTVYKTKSEENKLIPYGIDY
;
A
#
# COMPACT_ATOMS: atom_id res chain seq x y z
N HIS A 1 23.32 -4.24 16.51
CA HIS A 1 21.99 -4.47 17.08
C HIS A 1 20.99 -3.95 16.08
N GLU A 2 20.35 -4.84 15.32
CA GLU A 2 19.38 -4.46 14.29
C GLU A 2 18.05 -5.10 14.63
N ILE A 3 17.00 -4.28 14.64
CA ILE A 3 15.62 -4.71 14.67
C ILE A 3 15.11 -4.47 13.25
N SER A 4 14.77 -5.54 12.55
CA SER A 4 14.30 -5.47 11.17
C SER A 4 12.82 -5.83 11.15
N LEU A 5 12.03 -4.90 10.60
CA LEU A 5 10.59 -5.03 10.40
C LEU A 5 10.33 -4.91 8.91
N VAL A 6 9.78 -5.97 8.31
CA VAL A 6 9.34 -5.95 6.92
C VAL A 6 7.85 -5.67 6.91
N LEU A 7 7.47 -4.52 6.38
CA LEU A 7 6.09 -4.05 6.31
C LEU A 7 5.58 -4.11 4.86
N GLU A 8 4.30 -4.41 4.69
CA GLU A 8 3.62 -4.29 3.40
C GLU A 8 3.42 -2.78 3.07
N PRO A 9 3.86 -2.30 1.89
CA PRO A 9 3.90 -0.87 1.59
C PRO A 9 2.55 -0.14 1.59
N ASN A 10 1.45 -0.82 1.26
CA ASN A 10 0.15 -0.18 1.09
C ASN A 10 -0.74 -0.21 2.34
N SER A 11 -0.57 -1.24 3.18
CA SER A 11 -1.40 -1.52 4.36
C SER A 11 -0.67 -1.40 5.67
N GLY A 12 0.67 -1.39 5.67
CA GLY A 12 1.49 -1.37 6.88
C GLY A 12 1.44 -2.68 7.68
N ALA A 13 0.86 -3.75 7.11
CA ALA A 13 0.85 -5.06 7.74
C ALA A 13 2.27 -5.59 7.90
N VAL A 14 2.57 -6.17 9.06
CA VAL A 14 3.87 -6.76 9.34
C VAL A 14 3.96 -8.13 8.67
N LEU A 15 4.91 -8.30 7.75
CA LEU A 15 5.15 -9.55 7.02
C LEU A 15 6.20 -10.41 7.71
N GLN A 16 7.22 -9.77 8.30
CA GLN A 16 8.30 -10.44 8.99
C GLN A 16 8.86 -9.55 10.09
N ILE A 17 9.12 -10.16 11.25
CA ILE A 17 9.79 -9.53 12.38
C ILE A 17 11.07 -10.31 12.67
N ILE A 18 12.20 -9.61 12.66
CA ILE A 18 13.48 -10.14 13.12
C ILE A 18 13.98 -9.22 14.23
N LYS A 19 14.06 -9.74 15.44
CA LYS A 19 14.51 -9.01 16.62
C LYS A 19 15.64 -9.77 17.31
N ARG A 20 16.80 -9.14 17.42
CA ARG A 20 17.95 -9.67 18.15
C ARG A 20 18.19 -8.88 19.43
N ILE A 21 18.12 -9.57 20.57
CA ILE A 21 18.34 -8.98 21.90
C ILE A 21 19.59 -9.61 22.51
N GLN A 22 20.45 -8.77 23.09
CA GLN A 22 21.59 -9.19 23.89
C GLN A 22 21.35 -8.75 25.33
N ILE A 23 21.44 -9.69 26.28
CA ILE A 23 21.38 -9.39 27.70
C ILE A 23 22.79 -9.47 28.27
N GLY A 24 23.25 -8.34 28.80
CA GLY A 24 24.52 -8.22 29.50
C GLY A 24 24.30 -8.04 31.00
N VAL A 25 25.24 -8.56 31.80
CA VAL A 25 25.35 -8.25 33.23
C VAL A 25 26.54 -7.32 33.40
N GLU A 26 26.32 -6.24 34.12
CA GLU A 26 27.37 -5.29 34.48
C GLU A 26 27.97 -5.70 35.82
N PHE A 27 29.27 -5.98 35.82
CA PHE A 27 30.01 -6.21 37.04
C PHE A 27 30.61 -4.88 37.51
N GLN A 28 30.26 -4.48 38.73
CA GLN A 28 30.85 -3.33 39.40
C GLN A 28 31.71 -3.79 40.56
N ARG A 29 32.81 -3.07 40.81
CA ARG A 29 33.71 -3.40 41.92
C ARG A 29 33.05 -2.97 43.23
N LEU A 30 32.88 -3.91 44.14
CA LEU A 30 32.35 -3.66 45.49
C LEU A 30 33.43 -3.99 46.52
N PRO A 31 34.10 -2.99 47.11
CA PRO A 31 35.20 -3.20 48.06
C PRO A 31 34.81 -4.01 49.30
N ASP A 32 33.53 -3.92 49.70
CA ASP A 32 33.00 -4.56 50.90
C ASP A 32 32.63 -6.03 50.71
N ILE A 33 32.68 -6.56 49.46
CA ILE A 33 32.38 -7.96 49.16
C ILE A 33 33.63 -8.60 48.57
N VAL A 34 34.20 -9.59 49.26
CA VAL A 34 35.49 -10.23 48.92
C VAL A 34 35.51 -10.73 47.47
N ASP A 35 34.42 -11.37 47.01
CA ASP A 35 34.30 -11.89 45.64
C ASP A 35 34.21 -10.79 44.57
N PHE A 36 33.71 -9.60 44.92
CA PHE A 36 33.57 -8.45 44.02
C PHE A 36 34.68 -7.40 44.18
N SER A 37 35.61 -7.61 45.11
CA SER A 37 36.70 -6.67 45.42
C SER A 37 37.81 -6.65 44.36
N ASN A 38 37.98 -7.72 43.57
CA ASN A 38 39.05 -7.86 42.58
C ASN A 38 38.58 -8.12 41.14
N ILE A 39 37.30 -7.86 40.86
CA ILE A 39 36.76 -8.00 39.50
C ILE A 39 36.97 -6.68 38.74
N SER A 40 37.35 -6.77 37.46
CA SER A 40 37.37 -5.62 36.56
C SER A 40 35.94 -5.17 36.27
N GLU A 41 35.70 -3.85 36.32
CA GLU A 41 34.42 -3.29 35.88
C GLU A 41 34.25 -3.57 34.39
N ALA A 42 33.26 -4.40 34.07
CA ALA A 42 33.03 -4.84 32.70
C ALA A 42 31.57 -5.29 32.53
N THR A 43 31.00 -4.97 31.37
CA THR A 43 29.74 -5.54 30.94
C THR A 43 30.02 -6.85 30.22
N VAL A 44 29.60 -7.97 30.82
CA VAL A 44 29.78 -9.30 30.23
C VAL A 44 28.47 -9.72 29.57
N PRO A 45 28.48 -10.10 28.27
CA PRO A 45 27.30 -10.66 27.63
C PRO A 45 27.01 -12.04 28.23
N VAL A 46 25.81 -12.24 28.76
CA VAL A 46 25.41 -13.54 29.34
C VAL A 46 24.76 -14.40 28.27
N PHE A 47 23.83 -13.83 27.50
CA PHE A 47 23.21 -14.53 26.37
C PHE A 47 22.65 -13.56 25.33
N TRP A 48 22.43 -14.10 24.14
CA TRP A 48 21.73 -13.45 23.04
C TRP A 48 20.54 -14.31 22.61
N ALA A 49 19.44 -13.66 22.29
CA ALA A 49 18.23 -14.30 21.78
C ALA A 49 17.85 -13.65 20.44
N GLU A 50 17.54 -14.50 19.45
CA GLU A 50 16.95 -14.07 18.19
C GLU A 50 15.49 -14.52 18.16
N GLU A 51 14.59 -13.56 18.05
CA GLU A 51 13.17 -13.78 17.82
C GLU A 51 12.89 -13.52 16.34
N ARG A 52 12.50 -14.58 15.63
CA ARG A 52 12.02 -14.50 14.26
C ARG A 52 10.56 -14.94 14.23
N ALA A 53 9.69 -14.02 13.83
CA ALA A 53 8.30 -14.32 13.54
C ALA A 53 8.08 -14.11 12.04
N ASP A 54 7.95 -15.23 11.33
CA ASP A 54 7.53 -15.25 9.94
C ASP A 54 6.01 -15.43 9.89
N VAL A 55 5.32 -14.58 9.13
CA VAL A 55 3.88 -14.75 8.89
C VAL A 55 3.69 -15.91 7.93
N ASP A 56 2.90 -16.90 8.35
CA ASP A 56 2.60 -18.10 7.57
C ASP A 56 2.03 -17.74 6.19
N ASP A 57 2.48 -18.43 5.14
CA ASP A 57 2.20 -18.12 3.72
C ASP A 57 0.69 -18.02 3.44
N LYS A 58 -0.11 -18.76 4.21
CA LYS A 58 -1.58 -18.71 4.13
C LYS A 58 -2.14 -17.32 4.44
N TYR A 59 -1.60 -16.64 5.46
CA TYR A 59 -2.03 -15.28 5.82
C TYR A 59 -1.55 -14.26 4.81
N VAL A 60 -0.35 -14.43 4.26
CA VAL A 60 0.19 -13.56 3.18
C VAL A 60 -0.71 -13.62 1.94
N SER A 61 -1.19 -14.83 1.59
CA SER A 61 -2.09 -15.02 0.45
C SER A 61 -3.48 -14.38 0.65
N ASP A 62 -4.05 -14.45 1.85
CA ASP A 62 -5.34 -13.83 2.17
C ASP A 62 -5.24 -12.30 2.26
N LEU A 63 -4.11 -11.79 2.77
CA LEU A 63 -3.85 -10.36 2.79
C LEU A 63 -3.72 -9.80 1.37
N ARG A 64 -3.00 -10.52 0.50
CA ARG A 64 -2.84 -10.16 -0.91
C ARG A 64 -4.18 -10.18 -1.67
N SER A 65 -5.01 -11.19 -1.44
CA SER A 65 -6.32 -11.29 -2.10
C SER A 65 -7.25 -10.14 -1.70
N ARG A 66 -7.19 -9.69 -0.44
CA ARG A 66 -8.02 -8.58 0.07
C ARG A 66 -7.53 -7.19 -0.34
N LEU A 67 -6.21 -6.99 -0.46
CA LEU A 67 -5.64 -5.68 -0.78
C LEU A 67 -5.43 -5.47 -2.29
N VAL A 68 -4.93 -6.48 -3.01
CA VAL A 68 -4.58 -6.35 -4.43
C VAL A 68 -5.82 -6.41 -5.32
N SER A 69 -6.78 -7.29 -5.01
CA SER A 69 -7.99 -7.45 -5.83
C SER A 69 -8.82 -6.17 -6.01
N PRO A 70 -9.17 -5.41 -4.95
CA PRO A 70 -9.93 -4.17 -5.14
C PRO A 70 -9.12 -3.11 -5.90
N MET A 71 -7.79 -3.06 -5.74
CA MET A 71 -6.93 -2.13 -6.48
C MET A 71 -6.89 -2.41 -7.98
N GLU A 72 -6.83 -3.69 -8.38
CA GLU A 72 -6.83 -4.08 -9.79
C GLU A 72 -8.19 -3.85 -10.46
N ILE A 73 -9.29 -4.16 -9.76
CA ILE A 73 -10.64 -3.91 -10.26
C ILE A 73 -10.87 -2.41 -10.49
N LEU A 74 -10.42 -1.56 -9.56
CA LEU A 74 -10.56 -0.11 -9.68
C LEU A 74 -9.71 0.49 -10.82
N LYS A 75 -8.56 -0.12 -11.16
CA LYS A 75 -7.73 0.32 -12.30
C LYS A 75 -8.43 0.18 -13.63
N ILE A 76 -9.27 -0.85 -13.80
CA ILE A 76 -10.01 -1.10 -15.04
C ILE A 76 -11.38 -0.42 -15.03
N LEU A 77 -12.05 -0.40 -13.88
CA LEU A 77 -13.40 0.14 -13.77
C LEU A 77 -13.45 1.67 -13.99
N LYS A 78 -12.46 2.40 -13.47
CA LYS A 78 -12.37 3.87 -13.60
C LYS A 78 -12.27 4.34 -15.06
N PRO A 79 -11.28 3.88 -15.87
CA PRO A 79 -11.18 4.32 -17.26
C PRO A 79 -12.34 3.81 -18.12
N ALA A 80 -12.91 2.63 -17.82
CA ALA A 80 -14.09 2.13 -18.52
C ALA A 80 -15.31 3.04 -18.30
N ALA A 81 -15.56 3.46 -17.06
CA ALA A 81 -16.64 4.39 -16.75
C ALA A 81 -16.44 5.75 -17.43
N ILE A 82 -15.23 6.31 -17.36
CA ILE A 82 -14.89 7.58 -18.02
C ILE A 82 -15.06 7.47 -19.54
N GLY A 83 -14.62 6.37 -20.13
CA GLY A 83 -14.77 6.11 -21.57
C GLY A 83 -16.24 6.05 -21.99
N LEU A 84 -17.09 5.37 -21.21
CA LEU A 84 -18.52 5.27 -21.48
C LEU A 84 -19.21 6.65 -21.41
N PHE A 85 -18.96 7.42 -20.36
CA PHE A 85 -19.54 8.77 -20.22
C PHE A 85 -19.05 9.72 -21.31
N SER A 86 -17.76 9.67 -21.64
CA SER A 86 -17.20 10.48 -22.72
C SER A 86 -17.84 10.13 -24.07
N PHE A 87 -17.98 8.84 -24.37
CA PHE A 87 -18.62 8.38 -25.61
C PHE A 87 -20.07 8.86 -25.73
N LEU A 88 -20.87 8.70 -24.66
CA LEU A 88 -22.26 9.16 -24.64
C LEU A 88 -22.38 10.68 -24.80
N PHE A 89 -21.46 11.44 -24.19
CA PHE A 89 -21.42 12.90 -24.31
C PHE A 89 -21.16 13.36 -25.76
N PHE A 90 -20.16 12.77 -26.41
CA PHE A 90 -19.87 13.07 -27.82
C PHE A 90 -21.01 12.66 -28.75
N LEU A 91 -21.63 11.49 -28.51
CA LEU A 91 -22.77 11.03 -29.28
C LEU A 91 -23.95 11.99 -29.17
N GLY A 92 -24.23 12.51 -27.97
CA GLY A 92 -25.27 13.52 -27.74
C GLY A 92 -25.04 14.83 -28.49
N ILE A 93 -23.80 15.33 -28.50
CA ILE A 93 -23.43 16.53 -29.27
C ILE A 93 -23.63 16.30 -30.76
N VAL A 94 -23.12 15.18 -31.29
CA VAL A 94 -23.22 14.84 -32.70
C VAL A 94 -24.68 14.74 -33.14
N LEU A 95 -25.53 14.04 -32.38
CA LEU A 95 -26.96 13.94 -32.68
C LEU A 95 -27.66 15.31 -32.65
N THR A 96 -27.29 16.19 -31.71
CA THR A 96 -27.86 17.55 -31.63
C THR A 96 -27.49 18.37 -32.86
N VAL A 97 -26.24 18.32 -33.30
CA VAL A 97 -25.77 19.01 -34.51
C VAL A 97 -26.45 18.46 -35.77
N TYR A 98 -26.54 17.14 -35.91
CA TYR A 98 -27.23 16.51 -37.04
C TYR A 98 -28.71 16.87 -37.08
N LYS A 99 -29.37 16.93 -35.92
CA LYS A 99 -30.77 17.34 -35.83
C LYS A 99 -30.94 18.80 -36.25
N THR A 100 -30.12 19.72 -35.72
CA THR A 100 -30.18 21.15 -36.10
C THR A 100 -29.94 21.34 -37.59
N LYS A 101 -28.93 20.69 -38.17
CA LYS A 101 -28.65 20.77 -39.61
C LYS A 101 -29.76 20.16 -40.47
N SER A 102 -30.40 19.08 -40.00
CA SER A 102 -31.53 18.47 -40.71
C SER A 102 -32.79 19.33 -40.68
N GLU A 103 -33.03 20.09 -39.61
CA GLU A 103 -34.18 21.00 -39.53
C GLU A 103 -33.93 22.26 -40.37
N GLU A 104 -32.72 22.81 -40.36
CA GLU A 104 -32.32 23.93 -41.24
C GLU A 104 -32.47 23.56 -42.73
N ASN A 105 -32.03 22.36 -43.13
CA ASN A 105 -32.13 21.88 -44.51
C ASN A 105 -33.58 21.56 -44.97
N LYS A 106 -34.55 21.47 -44.04
CA LYS A 106 -35.99 21.35 -44.34
C LYS A 106 -36.68 22.70 -44.47
N LEU A 107 -36.12 23.77 -43.92
CA LEU A 107 -36.67 25.13 -44.00
C LEU A 107 -36.20 25.88 -45.27
N ILE A 108 -35.00 25.59 -45.77
CA ILE A 108 -34.44 26.17 -47.00
C ILE A 108 -35.18 25.77 -48.31
N PRO A 109 -35.82 24.60 -48.49
CA PRO A 109 -36.57 24.29 -49.73
C PRO A 109 -37.91 25.03 -49.88
N TYR A 110 -38.37 25.77 -48.86
CA TYR A 110 -39.65 26.52 -48.91
C TYR A 110 -39.49 28.04 -48.95
N GLY A 111 -38.27 28.55 -49.07
CA GLY A 111 -38.03 29.98 -49.11
C GLY A 111 -36.87 30.32 -50.00
N ILE A 112 -37.09 30.36 -51.32
CA ILE A 112 -36.80 31.47 -52.25
C ILE A 112 -37.56 31.12 -53.54
N ASP A 113 -38.65 31.85 -53.82
CA ASP A 113 -39.20 32.09 -55.16
C ASP A 113 -40.29 33.15 -55.02
N TYR A 114 -39.89 34.43 -54.91
CA TYR A 114 -40.61 35.63 -55.37
C TYR A 114 -39.63 36.81 -55.45
#